data_AF-A0A4R3U2X1-F1
#
_entry.id   AF-A0A4R3U2X1-F1
#
_cell.length_a   1.000
_cell.length_b   1.000
_cell.length_c   1.000
_cell.angle_alpha   90.00
_cell.angle_beta   90.00
_cell.angle_gamma   90.00
#
_symmetry.space_group_name_H-M   'P 1'
#
loop_
_entity.id
_entity.type
_entity.pdbx_description
1 polymer ?
#
loop_
_entity_poly.entity_id
_entity_poly.type
_entity_poly.pdbx_seq_one_letter_code
_entity_poly.pdbx_strand_id
1 'polypeptide(L)'
;MATQKSGSEIGAENVERLQGFLESLRQEGRKLPERGGKANFSAIALACGFDRQVLYKNPAAKRLLDDALQQLGLADAGGDEKPIVKSDRRDQRILTLEQQNASLRAENAGLREKLRHLEQVEDIMVETGRRVSR
;
A
#
# COMPACT_ATOMS: atom_id res chain seq x y z
N MET A 1 19.80 -26.86 -13.26
CA MET A 1 19.88 -26.61 -11.81
C MET A 1 19.91 -25.11 -11.60
N ALA A 2 18.85 -24.50 -11.06
CA ALA A 2 18.87 -23.08 -10.75
C ALA A 2 19.65 -22.90 -9.44
N THR A 3 20.88 -22.40 -9.55
CA THR A 3 21.71 -22.05 -8.40
C THR A 3 20.97 -21.02 -7.55
N GLN A 4 20.66 -21.38 -6.30
CA GLN A 4 20.16 -20.42 -5.31
C GLN A 4 21.28 -19.41 -5.06
N LYS A 5 21.10 -18.21 -5.62
CA LYS A 5 22.03 -17.09 -5.43
C LYS A 5 22.08 -16.73 -3.95
N SER A 6 23.28 -16.49 -3.44
CA SER A 6 23.46 -16.07 -2.04
C SER A 6 22.89 -14.65 -1.83
N GLY A 7 22.49 -14.32 -0.59
CA GLY A 7 21.97 -12.98 -0.27
C GLY A 7 22.94 -11.85 -0.64
N SER A 8 24.24 -12.10 -0.57
CA SER A 8 25.30 -11.19 -1.02
C SER A 8 25.34 -11.03 -2.54
N GLU A 9 25.18 -12.11 -3.30
CA GLU A 9 25.13 -12.05 -4.77
C GLU A 9 23.91 -11.27 -5.26
N ILE A 10 22.74 -11.52 -4.65
CA ILE A 10 21.52 -10.76 -4.95
C ILE A 10 21.74 -9.27 -4.61
N GLY A 11 22.42 -8.99 -3.49
CA GLY A 11 22.78 -7.63 -3.09
C GLY A 11 23.65 -6.92 -4.12
N ALA A 12 24.68 -7.59 -4.64
CA ALA A 12 25.57 -7.07 -5.67
C ALA A 12 24.84 -6.85 -7.01
N GLU A 13 24.01 -7.79 -7.44
CA GLU A 13 23.23 -7.69 -8.67
C GLU A 13 22.25 -6.51 -8.63
N ASN A 14 21.62 -6.25 -7.48
CA ASN A 14 20.76 -5.09 -7.33
C ASN A 14 21.52 -3.76 -7.40
N VAL A 15 22.75 -3.72 -6.90
CA VAL A 15 23.64 -2.54 -6.99
C VAL A 15 24.02 -2.27 -8.45
N GLU A 16 24.35 -3.32 -9.21
CA GLU A 16 24.67 -3.23 -10.63
C GLU A 16 23.47 -2.70 -11.44
N ARG A 17 22.26 -3.22 -11.18
CA ARG A 17 21.02 -2.72 -11.80
C ARG A 17 20.75 -1.26 -11.49
N LEU A 18 20.97 -0.84 -10.23
CA LEU A 18 20.83 0.56 -9.83
C LEU A 18 21.83 1.44 -10.57
N GLN A 19 23.09 1.01 -10.68
CA GLN A 19 24.11 1.74 -11.40
C GLN A 19 23.75 1.92 -12.87
N GLY A 20 23.34 0.84 -13.56
CA GLY A 20 22.93 0.91 -14.97
C GLY A 20 21.73 1.83 -15.19
N PHE A 21 20.76 1.85 -14.27
CA PHE A 21 19.64 2.79 -14.31
C PHE A 21 20.07 4.25 -14.13
N LEU A 22 21.00 4.52 -13.21
CA LEU A 22 21.51 5.88 -12.99
C LEU A 22 22.33 6.37 -14.19
N GLU A 23 23.12 5.48 -14.79
CA GLU A 23 23.89 5.79 -16.00
C GLU A 23 22.98 6.06 -17.20
N SER A 24 21.91 5.28 -17.41
CA SER A 24 20.96 5.53 -18.49
C SER A 24 20.25 6.88 -18.30
N LEU A 25 19.85 7.24 -17.08
CA LEU A 25 19.31 8.56 -16.78
C LEU A 25 20.29 9.68 -17.10
N ARG A 26 21.57 9.52 -16.73
CA ARG A 26 22.62 10.51 -17.05
C ARG A 26 22.81 10.66 -18.55
N GLN A 27 22.85 9.56 -19.30
CA GLN A 27 23.02 9.57 -20.76
C GLN A 27 21.82 10.23 -21.46
N GLU A 28 20.61 9.98 -20.98
CA GLU A 28 19.38 10.58 -21.50
C GLU A 28 19.16 12.03 -21.02
N GLY A 29 20.02 12.55 -20.13
CA GLY A 29 19.85 13.87 -19.51
C GLY A 29 18.56 14.00 -18.69
N ARG A 30 18.01 12.87 -18.23
CA ARG A 30 16.76 12.82 -17.47
C ARG A 30 17.02 12.99 -15.98
N LYS A 31 16.05 13.63 -15.32
CA LYS A 31 16.05 13.76 -13.86
C LYS A 31 15.61 12.46 -13.19
N LEU A 32 15.99 12.30 -11.92
CA LEU A 32 15.50 11.19 -11.10
C LEU A 32 13.97 11.24 -11.00
N PRO A 33 13.31 10.07 -10.87
CA PRO A 33 11.89 10.04 -10.56
C PRO A 33 11.61 10.81 -9.27
N GLU A 34 10.80 11.86 -9.36
CA GLU A 34 10.45 12.73 -8.23
C GLU A 34 8.96 12.66 -7.93
N ARG A 35 8.61 12.86 -6.65
CA ARG A 35 7.23 13.04 -6.20
C ARG A 35 7.20 14.10 -5.11
N GLY A 36 6.60 15.25 -5.41
CA GLY A 36 6.49 16.37 -4.45
C GLY A 36 7.84 16.99 -4.10
N GLY A 37 8.75 17.12 -5.08
CA GLY A 37 10.08 17.72 -4.90
C GLY A 37 11.10 16.81 -4.20
N LYS A 38 10.76 15.54 -3.95
CA LYS A 38 11.68 14.54 -3.37
C LYS A 38 11.84 13.35 -4.30
N ALA A 39 13.01 12.73 -4.26
CA ALA A 39 13.27 11.49 -5.00
C ALA A 39 12.30 10.38 -4.58
N ASN A 40 11.70 9.72 -5.57
CA ASN A 40 10.74 8.66 -5.36
C ASN A 40 11.45 7.30 -5.38
N PHE A 41 11.97 6.89 -4.22
CA PHE A 41 12.65 5.61 -3.99
C PHE A 41 11.84 4.40 -4.47
N SER A 42 10.50 4.47 -4.43
CA SER A 42 9.65 3.37 -4.90
C SER A 42 9.64 3.28 -6.43
N ALA A 43 9.59 4.43 -7.13
CA ALA A 43 9.70 4.45 -8.58
C ALA A 43 11.09 4.02 -9.06
N ILE A 44 12.15 4.41 -8.34
CA ILE A 44 13.53 3.99 -8.63
C ILE A 44 13.67 2.48 -8.47
N ALA A 45 13.19 1.92 -7.35
CA ALA A 45 13.26 0.47 -7.10
C ALA A 45 12.46 -0.34 -8.14
N LEU A 46 11.28 0.15 -8.54
CA LEU A 46 10.48 -0.45 -9.61
C LEU A 46 11.21 -0.41 -10.97
N ALA A 47 11.83 0.72 -11.32
CA ALA A 47 12.59 0.84 -12.56
C ALA A 47 13.81 -0.08 -12.60
N CYS A 48 14.46 -0.29 -11.44
CA CYS A 48 15.61 -1.18 -11.31
C CYS A 48 15.22 -2.66 -11.12
N GLY A 49 13.93 -2.96 -10.91
CA GLY A 49 13.43 -4.33 -10.74
C GLY A 49 13.79 -4.99 -9.40
N PHE A 50 13.90 -4.22 -8.31
CA PHE A 50 14.16 -4.76 -6.96
C PHE A 50 13.25 -4.15 -5.88
N ASP A 51 13.24 -4.75 -4.68
CA ASP A 51 12.49 -4.22 -3.55
C ASP A 51 13.13 -2.93 -3.00
N ARG A 52 12.31 -1.90 -2.71
CA ARG A 52 12.78 -0.62 -2.16
C ARG A 52 13.64 -0.75 -0.89
N GLN A 53 13.47 -1.82 -0.11
CA GLN A 53 14.26 -2.11 1.09
C GLN A 53 15.76 -2.24 0.77
N VAL A 54 16.12 -2.61 -0.46
CA VAL A 54 17.52 -2.68 -0.89
C VAL A 54 18.19 -1.31 -0.81
N LEU A 55 17.49 -0.23 -1.18
CA LEU A 55 18.03 1.15 -1.10
C LEU A 55 18.29 1.60 0.35
N TYR A 56 17.61 0.99 1.33
CA TYR A 56 17.79 1.32 2.75
C TYR A 56 18.79 0.40 3.46
N LYS A 57 18.79 -0.89 3.12
CA LYS A 57 19.55 -1.94 3.84
C LYS A 57 20.92 -2.22 3.22
N ASN A 58 21.06 -2.05 1.91
CA ASN A 58 22.35 -2.27 1.24
C ASN A 58 23.16 -0.97 1.26
N PRO A 59 24.28 -0.91 2.01
CA PRO A 59 25.07 0.30 2.15
C PRO A 59 25.67 0.77 0.82
N ALA A 60 25.97 -0.15 -0.12
CA ALA A 60 26.48 0.20 -1.43
C ALA A 60 25.40 0.87 -2.30
N ALA A 61 24.18 0.33 -2.30
CA ALA A 61 23.05 0.93 -3.03
C ALA A 61 22.68 2.31 -2.47
N LYS A 62 22.74 2.47 -1.14
CA LYS A 62 22.49 3.76 -0.49
C LYS A 62 23.49 4.82 -0.94
N ARG A 63 24.79 4.51 -0.89
CA ARG A 63 25.86 5.44 -1.31
C ARG A 63 25.70 5.86 -2.77
N LEU A 64 25.47 4.92 -3.67
CA LEU A 64 25.26 5.23 -5.10
C LEU A 64 24.08 6.17 -5.33
N LEU A 65 22.99 5.96 -4.60
CA LEU A 65 21.82 6.81 -4.73
C LEU A 65 22.08 8.21 -4.16
N ASP A 66 22.73 8.30 -2.99
CA ASP A 66 23.09 9.58 -2.37
C ASP A 66 24.02 10.40 -3.30
N ASP A 67 25.01 9.76 -3.92
CA ASP A 67 25.91 10.39 -4.90
C ASP A 67 25.14 10.89 -6.13
N ALA A 68 24.18 10.10 -6.63
CA ALA A 68 23.36 10.50 -7.76
C ALA A 68 22.43 11.67 -7.43
N LEU A 69 21.87 11.71 -6.22
CA LEU A 69 21.04 12.81 -5.75
C LEU A 69 21.82 14.12 -5.66
N GLN A 70 23.06 14.06 -5.20
CA GLN A 70 23.96 15.22 -5.16
C GLN A 70 24.28 15.73 -6.57
N GLN A 71 24.63 14.83 -7.49
CA GLN A 71 25.02 15.20 -8.86
C GLN A 71 23.87 15.75 -9.70
N LEU A 72 22.65 15.25 -9.48
CA LEU A 72 21.46 15.68 -10.23
C LEU A 72 20.77 16.91 -9.62
N GLY A 73 21.38 17.55 -8.60
CA GLY A 73 20.93 18.83 -8.06
C GLY A 73 19.68 18.74 -7.18
N LEU A 74 19.35 17.56 -6.65
CA LEU A 74 18.28 17.36 -5.67
C LEU A 74 18.79 17.55 -4.23
N ALA A 75 19.64 18.57 -4.05
CA ALA A 75 20.18 18.96 -2.75
C ALA A 75 19.12 19.73 -1.94
N ASP A 76 18.14 19.00 -1.42
CA ASP A 76 17.69 19.05 -0.02
C ASP A 76 16.32 18.36 0.12
N ALA A 77 16.29 17.29 0.93
CA ALA A 77 15.31 17.08 1.99
C ALA A 77 15.36 15.61 2.45
N GLY A 78 16.40 15.29 3.22
CA GLY A 78 16.41 14.30 4.29
C GLY A 78 15.63 13.01 4.03
N GLY A 79 16.33 11.97 3.59
CA GLY A 79 15.89 10.59 3.72
C GLY A 79 16.02 10.06 5.16
N ASP A 80 15.66 10.87 6.16
CA ASP A 80 15.32 10.39 7.50
C ASP A 80 13.80 10.22 7.57
N GLU A 81 13.32 9.19 6.90
CA GLU A 81 12.07 8.56 7.29
C GLU A 81 12.24 7.06 7.08
N LYS A 82 12.68 6.38 8.15
CA LYS A 82 12.44 4.95 8.31
C LYS A 82 10.99 4.68 7.88
N PRO A 83 10.69 3.62 7.10
CA PRO A 83 9.31 3.28 6.79
C PRO A 83 8.65 2.70 8.06
N ILE A 84 8.29 3.57 8.99
CA ILE A 84 7.58 3.21 10.21
C ILE A 84 6.08 3.25 9.85
N VAL A 85 5.40 2.10 9.94
CA VAL A 85 3.94 1.99 10.17
C VAL A 85 2.96 2.38 9.02
N LYS A 86 3.21 2.07 7.74
CA LYS A 86 2.13 2.10 6.72
C LYS A 86 1.41 0.75 6.53
N SER A 87 2.02 -0.36 6.92
CA SER A 87 1.34 -1.67 6.97
C SER A 87 0.35 -1.68 8.12
N ASP A 88 0.82 -1.50 9.35
CA ASP A 88 -0.02 -1.53 10.56
C ASP A 88 -1.22 -0.58 10.49
N ARG A 89 -1.10 0.62 9.92
CA ARG A 89 -2.25 1.54 9.78
C ARG A 89 -3.30 1.02 8.79
N ARG A 90 -2.88 0.35 7.72
CA ARG A 90 -3.80 -0.30 6.77
C ARG A 90 -4.42 -1.52 7.40
N ASP A 91 -3.62 -2.33 8.09
CA ASP A 91 -4.08 -3.55 8.76
C ASP A 91 -5.06 -3.22 9.90
N GLN A 92 -4.78 -2.17 10.68
CA GLN A 92 -5.71 -1.61 11.68
C GLN A 92 -6.97 -1.06 11.04
N ARG A 93 -6.86 -0.38 9.89
CA ARG A 93 -8.03 0.14 9.17
C ARG A 93 -8.89 -0.98 8.61
N ILE A 94 -8.28 -2.05 8.10
CA ILE A 94 -8.97 -3.25 7.62
C ILE A 94 -9.73 -3.89 8.78
N LEU A 95 -9.06 -4.15 9.91
CA LEU A 95 -9.69 -4.73 11.09
C LEU A 95 -10.87 -3.89 11.59
N THR A 96 -10.69 -2.57 11.66
CA THR A 96 -11.76 -1.65 12.08
C THR A 96 -12.96 -1.70 11.14
N LEU A 97 -12.71 -1.72 9.82
CA LEU A 97 -13.77 -1.78 8.81
C LEU A 97 -14.49 -3.13 8.81
N GLU A 98 -13.77 -4.23 9.01
CA GLU A 98 -14.34 -5.57 9.13
C GLU A 98 -15.27 -5.67 10.34
N GLN A 99 -14.86 -5.13 11.49
CA GLN A 99 -15.68 -5.10 12.69
C GLN A 99 -16.96 -4.27 12.50
N GLN A 100 -16.84 -3.09 11.85
CA GLN A 100 -18.00 -2.26 11.51
C GLN A 100 -18.95 -2.97 10.55
N ASN A 101 -18.41 -3.65 9.53
CA ASN A 101 -19.23 -4.38 8.57
C ASN A 101 -20.00 -5.53 9.24
N ALA A 102 -19.34 -6.27 10.14
CA ALA A 102 -19.98 -7.34 10.90
C ALA A 102 -21.13 -6.81 11.77
N SER A 103 -20.91 -5.69 12.47
CA SER A 103 -21.95 -5.04 13.29
C SER A 103 -23.15 -4.57 12.45
N LEU A 104 -22.90 -3.88 11.33
CA LEU A 104 -23.96 -3.38 10.45
C LEU A 104 -24.74 -4.51 9.77
N ARG A 105 -24.09 -5.64 9.46
CA ARG A 105 -24.76 -6.83 8.91
C ARG A 105 -25.66 -7.49 9.94
N ALA A 106 -25.23 -7.59 11.19
CA ALA A 106 -26.05 -8.13 12.27
C ALA A 106 -27.29 -7.26 12.53
N GLU A 107 -27.11 -5.93 12.54
CA GLU A 107 -28.23 -4.99 12.69
C GLU A 107 -29.20 -5.08 11.52
N ASN A 108 -28.71 -5.12 10.28
CA ASN A 108 -29.55 -5.33 9.10
C ASN A 108 -30.33 -6.65 9.17
N ALA A 109 -29.70 -7.74 9.61
CA ALA A 109 -30.37 -9.02 9.76
C ALA A 109 -31.52 -8.93 10.78
N GLY A 110 -31.27 -8.31 11.95
CA GLY A 110 -32.28 -8.12 12.98
C GLY A 110 -33.42 -7.19 12.54
N LEU A 111 -33.12 -6.10 11.84
CA LEU A 111 -34.15 -5.20 11.30
C LEU A 111 -35.01 -5.90 10.25
N ARG A 112 -34.40 -6.68 9.35
CA ARG A 112 -35.13 -7.47 8.35
C ARG A 112 -36.03 -8.52 9.00
N GLU A 113 -35.61 -9.13 10.10
CA GLU A 113 -36.44 -10.08 10.84
C GLU A 113 -37.66 -9.40 11.50
N LYS A 114 -37.46 -8.23 12.09
CA LYS A 114 -38.57 -7.43 12.65
C LYS A 114 -39.57 -7.03 11.57
N LEU A 115 -39.09 -6.59 10.40
CA LEU A 115 -39.96 -6.28 9.26
C LEU A 115 -40.79 -7.48 8.84
N ARG A 116 -40.15 -8.64 8.64
CA ARG A 116 -40.88 -9.89 8.30
C ARG A 116 -41.95 -10.24 9.32
N HIS A 117 -41.67 -10.06 10.61
CA HIS A 117 -42.64 -10.35 11.65
C HIS A 117 -43.84 -9.40 11.61
N LEU A 118 -43.59 -8.09 11.42
CA LEU A 118 -44.65 -7.10 11.30
C LEU A 118 -45.50 -7.33 10.05
N GLU A 119 -44.87 -7.64 8.91
CA GLU A 119 -45.55 -8.01 7.66
C GLU A 119 -46.47 -9.22 7.88
N GLN A 120 -45.99 -10.29 8.54
CA GLN A 120 -46.84 -11.44 8.86
C GLN A 120 -48.03 -11.10 9.77
N VAL A 121 -47.82 -10.23 10.77
CA VAL A 121 -48.90 -9.78 11.65
C VAL A 121 -49.92 -8.95 10.87
N GLU A 122 -49.46 -8.06 9.99
CA GLU A 122 -50.33 -7.29 9.11
C GLU A 122 -51.16 -8.20 8.20
N ASP A 123 -50.55 -9.20 7.56
CA ASP A 123 -51.25 -10.16 6.70
C ASP A 123 -52.37 -10.90 7.46
N ILE A 124 -52.07 -11.43 8.65
CA ILE A 124 -53.06 -12.10 9.51
C ILE A 124 -54.17 -11.13 9.93
N MET A 125 -53.83 -9.87 10.24
CA MET A 125 -54.82 -8.84 10.61
C MET A 125 -55.73 -8.47 9.45
N VAL A 126 -55.21 -8.47 8.22
CA VAL A 126 -55.98 -8.27 6.99
C VAL A 126 -56.91 -9.45 6.73
N GLU A 127 -56.40 -10.68 6.80
CA GLU A 127 -57.19 -11.90 6.60
C GLU A 127 -58.31 -12.06 7.63
N THR A 128 -58.05 -11.69 8.89
CA THR A 128 -59.04 -11.76 9.99
C THR A 128 -59.96 -10.53 10.07
N GLY A 129 -59.79 -9.53 9.18
CA GLY A 129 -60.63 -8.34 9.09
C GLY A 129 -60.48 -7.34 10.25
N ARG A 130 -59.43 -7.45 11.07
CA ARG A 130 -59.21 -6.64 12.29
C ARG A 130 -58.19 -5.51 12.09
N ARG A 131 -58.25 -4.81 10.95
CA ARG A 131 -57.29 -3.74 10.65
C ARG A 131 -57.59 -2.50 11.49
N VAL A 132 -56.66 -2.10 12.37
CA VAL A 132 -56.72 -0.80 13.06
C VAL A 132 -56.08 0.23 12.13
N SER A 133 -56.90 0.96 11.38
CA SER A 133 -56.45 2.12 10.62
C SER A 133 -55.98 3.20 11.60
N ARG A 134 -54.75 3.69 11.41
CA ARG A 134 -54.26 4.90 12.07
C ARG A 134 -54.09 6.01 11.04
#